data_AF-A0A1V6ACS7-F1
#
_entry.id   AF-A0A1V6ACS7-F1
#
_cell.length_a   1.000
_cell.length_b   1.000
_cell.length_c   1.000
_cell.angle_alpha   90.00
_cell.angle_beta   90.00
_cell.angle_gamma   90.00
#
_symmetry.space_group_name_H-M   'P 1'
#
loop_
_entity.id
_entity.type
_entity.pdbx_description
1 polymer ?
#
loop_
_entity_poly.entity_id
_entity_poly.type
_entity_poly.pdbx_seq_one_letter_code
_entity_poly.pdbx_strand_id
1 'polypeptide(L)'
;MRAVAKIFLILIMFAAISLQAETVQIPEWHKLNAKLNGYPEVGKTVELVVNLESLIGNIPETEVKLLLPENWKSDRISAKMPAVRAGSFSELKFQITPTDFLAQGSIVVQANIIVPKSAIAEKIKKDFKTNSSEMIKTVLNWPDLAKRYADVAFAIFPEESFYPLTGHMWLDYDDTLTPREGFKGPAYYDDKMLSSHQAQTDVEMFEKLSAFMLSDKDFAKNIALSGVDVKKKEYDYFSGLYVLAVKDFKESRYDAATGFVDLLLKKLPEKGVLYENIKISAHNLRALIFWAQGQKRVAEDALKKAFYVNRKHPLQRYILRNIGLLMVSRRDDVTAQQMFKLALSYKSGYTQVVKEALILGEK
;
A
#
# COMPACT_ATOMS: atom_id res chain seq x y z
N MET A 1 36.42 -42.33 -25.11
CA MET A 1 35.37 -41.67 -24.32
C MET A 1 35.84 -40.61 -23.31
N ARG A 2 37.13 -40.49 -22.94
CA ARG A 2 37.58 -39.51 -21.91
C ARG A 2 38.00 -38.12 -22.41
N ALA A 3 38.24 -37.93 -23.72
CA ALA A 3 38.69 -36.65 -24.28
C ALA A 3 37.53 -35.70 -24.64
N VAL A 4 36.43 -36.23 -25.17
CA VAL A 4 35.24 -35.46 -25.59
C VAL A 4 34.53 -34.82 -24.39
N ALA A 5 34.47 -35.53 -23.25
CA ALA A 5 33.89 -35.01 -22.02
C ALA A 5 34.69 -33.85 -21.40
N LYS A 6 36.02 -33.81 -21.59
CA LYS A 6 36.86 -32.72 -21.06
C LYS A 6 36.75 -31.44 -21.89
N ILE A 7 36.56 -31.55 -23.20
CA ILE A 7 36.38 -30.39 -24.09
C ILE A 7 35.02 -29.73 -23.84
N PHE A 8 33.97 -30.52 -23.60
CA PHE A 8 32.65 -29.99 -23.25
C PHE A 8 32.63 -29.29 -21.88
N LEU A 9 33.37 -29.79 -20.89
CA LEU A 9 33.45 -29.16 -19.55
C LEU A 9 34.17 -27.80 -19.57
N ILE A 10 35.18 -27.64 -20.45
CA ILE A 10 35.92 -26.37 -20.61
C ILE A 10 35.08 -25.33 -21.36
N LEU A 11 34.31 -25.74 -22.37
CA LEU A 11 33.39 -24.86 -23.10
C LEU A 11 32.21 -24.37 -22.22
N ILE A 12 31.72 -25.21 -21.30
CA ILE A 12 30.68 -24.82 -20.33
C ILE A 12 31.26 -23.90 -19.23
N MET A 13 32.52 -24.09 -18.81
CA MET A 13 33.16 -23.17 -17.85
C MET A 13 33.44 -21.78 -18.46
N PHE A 14 33.69 -21.66 -19.76
CA PHE A 14 33.82 -20.34 -20.41
C PHE A 14 32.47 -19.65 -20.67
N ALA A 15 31.37 -20.41 -20.74
CA ALA A 15 30.01 -19.84 -20.81
C ALA A 15 29.47 -19.39 -19.44
N ALA A 16 30.13 -19.77 -18.34
CA ALA A 16 29.76 -19.38 -16.97
C ALA A 16 30.41 -18.06 -16.51
N ILE A 17 31.25 -17.42 -17.33
CA ILE A 17 31.61 -16.02 -17.13
C ILE A 17 30.40 -15.19 -17.56
N SER A 18 29.43 -15.12 -16.67
CA SER A 18 28.37 -14.13 -16.74
C SER A 18 29.07 -12.77 -16.63
N LEU A 19 29.30 -12.11 -17.77
CA LEU A 19 29.37 -10.66 -17.77
C LEU A 19 28.06 -10.19 -17.16
N GLN A 20 28.07 -9.89 -15.86
CA GLN A 20 27.08 -8.98 -15.31
C GLN A 20 27.28 -7.70 -16.11
N ALA A 21 26.41 -7.45 -17.08
CA ALA A 21 26.26 -6.13 -17.65
C ALA A 21 25.87 -5.22 -16.48
N GLU A 22 26.84 -4.56 -15.87
CA GLU A 22 26.59 -3.39 -15.05
C GLU A 22 25.69 -2.50 -15.90
N THR A 23 24.44 -2.35 -15.48
CA THR A 23 23.52 -1.45 -16.17
C THR A 23 24.12 -0.07 -16.04
N VAL A 24 24.61 0.46 -17.17
CA VAL A 24 25.25 1.76 -17.25
C VAL A 24 24.29 2.82 -16.69
N GLN A 25 24.57 3.29 -15.47
CA GLN A 25 23.73 4.26 -14.79
C GLN A 25 24.11 5.67 -15.27
N ILE A 26 23.31 6.21 -16.19
CA ILE A 26 23.49 7.58 -16.68
C ILE A 26 23.10 8.56 -15.56
N PRO A 27 23.91 9.61 -15.29
CA PRO A 27 23.60 10.57 -14.23
C PRO A 27 22.24 11.23 -14.42
N GLU A 28 21.54 11.44 -13.30
CA GLU A 28 20.31 12.21 -13.27
C GLU A 28 20.58 13.63 -13.79
N TRP A 29 19.77 14.10 -14.74
CA TRP A 29 20.01 15.37 -15.43
C TRP A 29 18.88 16.38 -15.26
N HIS A 30 17.73 15.99 -14.71
CA HIS A 30 16.62 16.86 -14.35
C HIS A 30 15.78 16.25 -13.23
N LYS A 31 14.95 17.06 -12.58
CA LYS A 31 13.89 16.61 -11.67
C LYS A 31 12.58 17.30 -12.04
N LEU A 32 11.51 16.53 -12.14
CA LEU A 32 10.15 17.04 -12.31
C LEU A 32 9.36 16.66 -11.07
N ASN A 33 8.88 17.65 -10.33
CA ASN A 33 8.06 17.47 -9.15
C ASN A 33 6.76 18.25 -9.30
N ALA A 34 5.70 17.76 -8.69
CA ALA A 34 4.44 18.48 -8.62
C ALA A 34 3.84 18.31 -7.22
N LYS A 35 3.14 19.34 -6.73
CA LYS A 35 2.47 19.30 -5.43
C LYS A 35 1.25 20.22 -5.41
N LEU A 36 0.26 19.90 -4.58
CA LEU A 36 -0.81 20.83 -4.25
C LEU A 36 -0.34 21.79 -3.16
N ASN A 37 -0.63 23.07 -3.33
CA ASN A 37 -0.38 24.13 -2.35
C ASN A 37 -1.61 24.31 -1.43
N GLY A 38 -2.10 23.19 -0.91
CA GLY A 38 -3.32 23.11 -0.09
C GLY A 38 -4.04 21.78 -0.27
N TYR A 39 -4.96 21.49 0.64
CA TYR A 39 -5.83 20.32 0.50
C TYR A 39 -6.95 20.64 -0.50
N PRO A 40 -7.28 19.72 -1.42
CA PRO A 40 -8.40 19.93 -2.32
C PRO A 40 -9.72 19.76 -1.56
N GLU A 41 -10.67 20.65 -1.81
CA GLU A 41 -12.04 20.58 -1.29
C GLU A 41 -13.02 20.81 -2.44
N VAL A 42 -14.12 20.04 -2.48
CA VAL A 42 -15.13 20.16 -3.55
C VAL A 42 -15.60 21.61 -3.66
N GLY A 43 -15.55 22.16 -4.88
CA GLY A 43 -15.96 23.53 -5.17
C GLY A 43 -14.95 24.61 -4.76
N LYS A 44 -13.82 24.27 -4.10
CA LYS A 44 -12.75 25.22 -3.79
C LYS A 44 -11.57 25.06 -4.73
N THR A 45 -11.08 26.18 -5.24
CA THR A 45 -9.86 26.20 -6.05
C THR A 45 -8.63 25.99 -5.19
N VAL A 46 -7.74 25.10 -5.63
CA VAL A 46 -6.42 24.86 -5.05
C VAL A 46 -5.35 25.07 -6.12
N GLU A 47 -4.19 25.56 -5.71
CA GLU A 47 -3.06 25.77 -6.62
C GLU A 47 -2.22 24.48 -6.72
N LEU A 48 -2.03 23.98 -7.94
CA LEU A 48 -1.05 22.94 -8.26
C LEU A 48 0.24 23.61 -8.71
N VAL A 49 1.33 23.26 -8.05
CA VAL A 49 2.66 23.80 -8.29
C VAL A 49 3.53 22.72 -8.92
N VAL A 50 4.00 22.98 -10.14
CA VAL A 50 4.92 22.12 -10.89
C VAL A 50 6.30 22.76 -10.87
N ASN A 51 7.31 21.99 -10.48
CA ASN A 51 8.71 22.41 -10.45
C ASN A 51 9.53 21.54 -11.40
N LEU A 52 10.25 22.19 -12.30
CA LEU A 52 11.23 21.55 -13.17
C LEU A 52 12.61 22.10 -12.85
N GLU A 53 13.50 21.23 -12.37
CA GLU A 53 14.89 21.54 -12.07
C GLU A 53 15.79 20.92 -13.15
N SER A 54 16.76 21.69 -13.65
CA SER A 54 17.80 21.16 -14.54
C SER A 54 19.08 20.92 -13.75
N LEU A 55 19.54 19.67 -13.68
CA LEU A 55 20.79 19.32 -12.99
C LEU A 55 21.99 19.38 -13.95
N ILE A 56 21.78 19.01 -15.21
CA ILE A 56 22.83 18.98 -16.24
C ILE A 56 22.28 19.57 -17.53
N GLY A 57 22.95 20.62 -18.03
CA GLY A 57 22.57 21.32 -19.26
C GLY A 57 21.40 22.29 -19.07
N ASN A 58 21.13 23.10 -20.09
CA ASN A 58 19.97 24.00 -20.08
C ASN A 58 18.78 23.27 -20.69
N ILE A 59 17.62 23.38 -20.04
CA ILE A 59 16.35 22.90 -20.57
C ILE A 59 15.64 24.09 -21.23
N PRO A 60 15.33 24.04 -22.53
CA PRO A 60 14.58 25.11 -23.20
C PRO A 60 13.13 25.15 -22.70
N GLU A 61 12.36 26.15 -23.18
CA GLU A 61 10.94 26.24 -22.89
C GLU A 61 10.23 24.89 -23.11
N THR A 62 9.50 24.41 -22.09
CA THR A 62 8.93 23.07 -22.05
C THR A 62 7.42 23.13 -21.89
N GLU A 63 6.68 22.43 -22.73
CA GLU A 63 5.24 22.27 -22.55
C GLU A 63 4.95 21.31 -21.40
N VAL A 64 4.14 21.76 -20.46
CA VAL A 64 3.59 20.97 -19.37
C VAL A 64 2.09 20.83 -19.56
N LYS A 65 1.62 19.58 -19.52
CA LYS A 65 0.21 19.21 -19.65
C LYS A 65 -0.28 18.54 -18.38
N LEU A 66 -1.47 18.90 -17.94
CA LEU A 66 -2.18 18.25 -16.85
C LEU A 66 -3.09 17.17 -17.41
N LEU A 67 -3.06 16.01 -16.77
CA LEU A 67 -4.07 14.97 -16.88
C LEU A 67 -4.82 14.99 -15.55
N LEU A 68 -6.02 15.54 -15.60
CA LEU A 68 -6.88 15.71 -14.45
C LEU A 68 -7.93 14.59 -14.39
N PRO A 69 -8.41 14.22 -13.19
CA PRO A 69 -9.61 13.41 -13.08
C PRO A 69 -10.80 14.08 -13.78
N GLU A 70 -11.75 13.29 -14.30
CA GLU A 70 -12.87 13.78 -15.13
C GLU A 70 -13.68 14.91 -14.49
N ASN A 71 -13.79 14.89 -13.16
CA ASN A 71 -14.56 15.85 -12.37
C ASN A 71 -13.75 17.05 -11.84
N TRP A 72 -12.51 17.23 -12.30
CA TRP A 72 -11.66 18.37 -11.97
C TRP A 72 -11.59 19.34 -13.14
N LYS A 73 -11.71 20.62 -12.82
CA LYS A 73 -11.50 21.71 -13.77
C LYS A 73 -10.18 22.40 -13.47
N SER A 74 -9.63 23.04 -14.49
CA SER A 74 -8.48 23.93 -14.34
C SER A 74 -8.70 25.21 -15.12
N ASP A 75 -8.03 26.29 -14.71
CA ASP A 75 -7.88 27.49 -15.53
C ASP A 75 -7.26 27.16 -16.90
N ARG A 76 -6.37 26.16 -16.95
CA ARG A 76 -5.75 25.65 -18.18
C ARG A 76 -5.24 24.23 -18.00
N ILE A 77 -5.38 23.40 -19.04
CA ILE A 77 -4.86 22.02 -19.04
C ILE A 77 -3.40 21.91 -19.52
N SER A 78 -2.83 23.00 -20.05
CA SER A 78 -1.45 23.03 -20.51
C SER A 78 -0.88 24.44 -20.39
N ALA A 79 0.41 24.54 -20.08
CA ALA A 79 1.14 25.79 -20.14
C ALA A 79 2.63 25.55 -20.40
N LYS A 80 3.31 26.59 -20.88
CA LYS A 80 4.73 26.55 -21.16
C LYS A 80 5.52 26.99 -19.93
N MET A 81 6.42 26.13 -19.49
CA MET A 81 7.40 26.44 -18.47
C MET A 81 8.60 27.14 -19.12
N PRO A 82 9.05 28.30 -18.57
CA PRO A 82 10.22 29.00 -19.07
C PRO A 82 11.46 28.11 -19.13
N ALA A 83 12.43 28.52 -19.96
CA ALA A 83 13.71 27.84 -20.05
C ALA A 83 14.43 27.82 -18.68
N VAL A 84 14.97 26.65 -18.31
CA VAL A 84 15.65 26.40 -17.03
C VAL A 84 17.14 26.24 -17.27
N ARG A 85 17.95 27.09 -16.63
CA ARG A 85 19.42 26.98 -16.70
C ARG A 85 19.91 25.79 -15.85
N ALA A 86 21.06 25.24 -16.21
CA ALA A 86 21.72 24.21 -15.41
C ALA A 86 21.93 24.68 -13.95
N GLY A 87 21.59 23.83 -12.98
CA GLY A 87 21.64 24.13 -11.54
C GLY A 87 20.53 25.05 -11.04
N SER A 88 19.49 25.30 -11.84
CA SER A 88 18.34 26.15 -11.48
C SER A 88 17.03 25.37 -11.63
N PHE A 89 15.95 25.95 -11.11
CA PHE A 89 14.59 25.44 -11.29
C PHE A 89 13.66 26.53 -11.82
N SER A 90 12.58 26.12 -12.47
CA SER A 90 11.44 26.97 -12.79
C SER A 90 10.18 26.37 -12.20
N GLU A 91 9.25 27.24 -11.87
CA GLU A 91 7.95 26.88 -11.30
C GLU A 91 6.83 27.28 -12.27
N LEU A 92 5.81 26.45 -12.36
CA LEU A 92 4.58 26.71 -13.08
C LEU A 92 3.39 26.38 -12.19
N LYS A 93 2.42 27.30 -12.13
CA LYS A 93 1.24 27.18 -11.29
C LYS A 93 0.01 26.95 -12.15
N PHE A 94 -0.90 26.12 -11.65
CA PHE A 94 -2.22 25.88 -12.22
C PHE A 94 -3.26 26.06 -11.13
N GLN A 95 -4.39 26.65 -11.47
CA GLN A 95 -5.53 26.72 -10.58
C GLN A 95 -6.44 25.56 -10.95
N ILE A 96 -6.70 24.67 -10.00
CA ILE A 96 -7.54 23.51 -10.21
C ILE A 96 -8.67 23.48 -9.19
N THR A 97 -9.85 23.10 -9.64
CA THR A 97 -11.06 23.07 -8.83
C THR A 97 -11.73 21.73 -9.03
N PRO A 98 -11.80 20.87 -8.00
CA PRO A 98 -12.68 19.71 -8.03
C PRO A 98 -14.13 20.18 -8.06
N THR A 99 -14.90 19.76 -9.06
CA THR A 99 -16.27 20.24 -9.28
C THR A 99 -17.37 19.30 -8.81
N ASP A 100 -16.99 18.10 -8.40
CA ASP A 100 -17.88 17.09 -7.85
C ASP A 100 -17.12 16.27 -6.80
N PHE A 101 -17.77 15.27 -6.21
CA PHE A 101 -17.21 14.30 -5.26
C PHE A 101 -15.72 14.01 -5.53
N LEU A 102 -14.86 14.37 -4.59
CA LEU A 102 -13.42 14.18 -4.67
C LEU A 102 -13.05 12.69 -4.58
N ALA A 103 -13.17 11.99 -5.71
CA ALA A 103 -12.67 10.64 -5.83
C ALA A 103 -11.16 10.63 -5.64
N GLN A 104 -10.67 9.71 -4.80
CA GLN A 104 -9.25 9.44 -4.64
C GLN A 104 -8.64 9.16 -6.01
N GLY A 105 -7.51 9.79 -6.28
CA GLY A 105 -6.88 9.73 -7.58
C GLY A 105 -5.62 10.54 -7.58
N SER A 106 -5.12 10.80 -8.78
CA SER A 106 -3.88 11.50 -8.95
C SER A 106 -3.98 12.48 -10.10
N ILE A 107 -3.29 13.61 -9.94
CA ILE A 107 -3.12 14.58 -11.00
C ILE A 107 -1.76 14.27 -11.62
N VAL A 108 -1.78 13.81 -12.87
CA VAL A 108 -0.55 13.51 -13.59
C VAL A 108 -0.13 14.76 -14.34
N VAL A 109 1.08 15.22 -14.05
CA VAL A 109 1.77 16.28 -14.77
C VAL A 109 2.69 15.63 -15.78
N GLN A 110 2.43 15.83 -17.06
CA GLN A 110 3.29 15.39 -18.14
C GLN A 110 4.13 16.56 -18.66
N ALA A 111 5.45 16.39 -18.74
CA ALA A 111 6.36 17.32 -19.39
C ALA A 111 7.07 16.64 -20.56
N ASN A 112 7.17 17.31 -21.70
CA ASN A 112 7.94 16.87 -22.86
C ASN A 112 9.27 17.63 -22.89
N ILE A 113 10.30 17.10 -22.24
CA ILE A 113 11.56 17.80 -21.99
C ILE A 113 12.54 17.51 -23.14
N ILE A 114 13.10 18.57 -23.75
CA ILE A 114 14.20 18.40 -24.72
C ILE A 114 15.46 17.98 -23.96
N VAL A 115 16.04 16.84 -24.37
CA VAL A 115 17.18 16.25 -23.67
C VAL A 115 18.47 17.00 -24.03
N PRO A 116 19.23 17.57 -23.07
CA PRO A 116 20.47 18.29 -23.34
C PRO A 116 21.64 17.30 -23.55
N LYS A 117 21.54 16.47 -24.59
CA LYS A 117 22.44 15.35 -24.87
C LYS A 117 23.93 15.72 -24.81
N SER A 118 24.31 16.84 -25.43
CA SER A 118 25.71 17.31 -25.46
C SER A 118 26.24 17.63 -24.05
N ALA A 119 25.45 18.32 -23.22
CA ALA A 119 25.84 18.67 -21.86
C ALA A 119 25.94 17.43 -20.95
N ILE A 120 25.02 16.47 -21.13
CA ILE A 120 25.07 15.18 -20.41
C ILE A 120 26.31 14.39 -20.83
N ALA A 121 26.61 14.33 -22.12
CA ALA A 121 27.80 13.66 -22.64
C ALA A 121 29.11 14.28 -22.13
N GLU A 122 29.19 15.61 -22.05
CA GLU A 122 30.34 16.32 -21.46
C GLU A 122 30.49 16.03 -19.97
N LYS A 123 29.38 16.02 -19.21
CA LYS A 123 29.38 15.67 -17.79
C LYS A 123 29.83 14.24 -17.54
N ILE A 124 29.36 13.29 -18.36
CA ILE A 124 29.80 11.90 -18.33
C ILE A 124 31.31 11.80 -18.60
N LYS A 125 31.80 12.48 -19.65
CA LYS A 125 33.23 12.47 -20.00
C LYS A 125 34.11 13.01 -18.87
N LYS A 126 33.61 13.99 -18.11
CA LYS A 126 34.33 14.61 -16.99
C LYS A 126 34.33 13.73 -15.74
N ASP A 127 33.19 13.14 -15.41
CA ASP A 127 32.98 12.52 -14.10
C ASP A 127 33.18 11.00 -14.09
N PHE A 128 33.11 10.34 -15.26
CA PHE A 128 33.24 8.89 -15.39
C PHE A 128 34.44 8.52 -16.26
N LYS A 129 35.41 7.81 -15.69
CA LYS A 129 36.64 7.37 -16.39
C LYS A 129 36.49 6.01 -17.08
N THR A 130 35.63 5.16 -16.53
CA THR A 130 35.34 3.81 -17.05
C THR A 130 33.99 3.85 -17.78
N ASN A 131 33.86 3.11 -18.90
CA ASN A 131 32.62 2.98 -19.70
C ASN A 131 32.04 4.26 -20.32
N SER A 132 32.67 5.44 -20.14
CA SER A 132 32.16 6.75 -20.59
C SER A 132 31.79 6.82 -22.08
N SER A 133 32.54 6.14 -22.94
CA SER A 133 32.24 6.09 -24.39
C SER A 133 30.91 5.38 -24.68
N GLU A 134 30.59 4.32 -23.95
CA GLU A 134 29.33 3.59 -24.06
C GLU A 134 28.16 4.38 -23.47
N MET A 135 28.37 5.05 -22.34
CA MET A 135 27.35 5.93 -21.74
C MET A 135 27.02 7.11 -22.66
N ILE A 136 28.03 7.75 -23.26
CA ILE A 136 27.85 8.86 -24.22
C ILE A 136 27.08 8.38 -25.45
N LYS A 137 27.46 7.23 -26.02
CA LYS A 137 26.74 6.64 -27.16
C LYS A 137 25.27 6.37 -26.82
N THR A 138 25.00 5.88 -25.61
CA THR A 138 23.64 5.65 -25.11
C THR A 138 22.83 6.95 -25.03
N VAL A 139 23.40 8.02 -24.46
CA VAL A 139 22.74 9.34 -24.36
C VAL A 139 22.47 9.94 -25.74
N LEU A 140 23.43 9.85 -26.67
CA LEU A 140 23.27 10.39 -28.02
C LEU A 140 22.15 9.67 -28.80
N ASN A 141 21.96 8.37 -28.54
CA ASN A 141 20.91 7.54 -29.14
C ASN A 141 19.53 7.72 -28.49
N TRP A 142 19.40 8.45 -27.38
CA TRP A 142 18.08 8.73 -26.80
C TRP A 142 17.21 9.56 -27.75
N PRO A 143 15.87 9.53 -27.60
CA PRO A 143 15.01 10.50 -28.27
C PRO A 143 15.37 11.94 -27.87
N ASP A 144 15.18 12.90 -28.77
CA ASP A 144 15.40 14.32 -28.47
C ASP A 144 14.40 14.86 -27.43
N LEU A 145 13.23 14.23 -27.33
CA LEU A 145 12.18 14.54 -26.35
C LEU A 145 11.99 13.40 -25.36
N ALA A 146 12.19 13.69 -24.08
CA ALA A 146 11.88 12.80 -22.98
C ALA A 146 10.49 13.15 -22.40
N LYS A 147 9.55 12.21 -22.49
CA LYS A 147 8.28 12.30 -21.74
C LYS A 147 8.55 11.98 -20.27
N ARG A 148 8.13 12.87 -19.39
CA ARG A 148 8.29 12.75 -17.94
C ARG A 148 6.97 13.02 -17.26
N TYR A 149 6.77 12.31 -16.16
CA TYR A 149 5.53 12.36 -15.40
C TYR A 149 5.88 12.65 -13.95
N ALA A 150 5.18 13.60 -13.35
CA ALA A 150 5.12 13.78 -11.91
C ALA A 150 3.68 13.57 -11.48
N ASP A 151 3.49 12.77 -10.45
CA ASP A 151 2.16 12.43 -9.97
C ASP A 151 1.88 13.14 -8.65
N VAL A 152 0.70 13.78 -8.57
CA VAL A 152 0.24 14.41 -7.35
C VAL A 152 -0.98 13.67 -6.86
N ALA A 153 -0.72 12.72 -5.98
CA ALA A 153 -1.74 12.06 -5.20
C ALA A 153 -2.35 13.06 -4.22
N PHE A 154 -3.68 13.07 -4.10
CA PHE A 154 -4.38 13.87 -3.11
C PHE A 154 -5.31 12.99 -2.27
N ALA A 155 -5.36 13.29 -0.97
CA ALA A 155 -6.23 12.69 0.02
C ALA A 155 -6.81 13.79 0.91
N ILE A 156 -8.00 13.57 1.46
CA ILE A 156 -8.69 14.53 2.32
C ILE A 156 -8.41 14.12 3.78
N PHE A 157 -7.55 14.88 4.47
CA PHE A 157 -7.21 14.84 5.91
C PHE A 157 -6.16 13.80 6.44
N PRO A 158 -5.46 14.12 7.56
CA PRO A 158 -4.12 13.65 7.94
C PRO A 158 -4.02 12.19 8.41
N GLU A 159 -5.13 11.49 8.57
CA GLU A 159 -5.16 10.04 8.82
C GLU A 159 -5.01 9.22 7.52
N GLU A 160 -5.10 9.86 6.36
CA GLU A 160 -5.05 9.25 5.04
C GLU A 160 -3.75 9.62 4.31
N SER A 161 -2.62 9.11 4.80
CA SER A 161 -1.42 8.96 3.97
C SER A 161 -1.75 8.14 2.72
N PHE A 162 -0.98 8.36 1.64
CA PHE A 162 -0.99 7.53 0.43
C PHE A 162 -0.13 6.28 0.60
N TYR A 163 -0.44 5.55 1.65
CA TYR A 163 -1.08 4.26 1.44
C TYR A 163 -2.45 4.42 2.11
N PRO A 164 -3.60 4.37 1.41
CA PRO A 164 -4.88 4.51 2.09
C PRO A 164 -4.98 3.50 3.24
N LEU A 165 -4.73 3.92 4.48
CA LEU A 165 -5.02 3.16 5.70
C LEU A 165 -6.53 2.90 5.87
N THR A 166 -7.30 3.00 4.79
CA THR A 166 -8.45 2.14 4.58
C THR A 166 -8.02 0.70 4.88
N GLY A 167 -8.79 0.01 5.70
CA GLY A 167 -8.60 -1.43 5.94
C GLY A 167 -8.82 -2.32 4.71
N HIS A 168 -8.60 -1.83 3.47
CA HIS A 168 -8.53 -2.57 2.20
C HIS A 168 -7.09 -2.90 1.77
N MET A 169 -6.10 -2.05 2.03
CA MET A 169 -4.73 -2.29 1.54
C MET A 169 -3.97 -3.33 2.34
N TRP A 170 -4.31 -3.39 3.62
CA TRP A 170 -3.79 -4.36 4.55
C TRP A 170 -4.80 -5.50 4.59
N LEU A 171 -5.43 -5.82 3.45
CA LEU A 171 -6.20 -7.04 3.31
C LEU A 171 -5.45 -8.01 2.47
N ASP A 172 -5.35 -9.21 3.00
CA ASP A 172 -4.97 -10.38 2.25
C ASP A 172 -6.19 -11.31 2.15
N TYR A 173 -6.09 -12.27 1.25
CA TYR A 173 -7.16 -13.23 0.99
C TYR A 173 -6.61 -14.62 1.15
N ASP A 174 -7.33 -15.47 1.86
CA ASP A 174 -6.97 -16.88 1.96
C ASP A 174 -7.66 -17.68 0.85
N ASP A 175 -7.06 -17.68 -0.34
CA ASP A 175 -7.60 -18.38 -1.50
C ASP A 175 -7.63 -19.90 -1.32
N THR A 176 -6.99 -20.47 -0.28
CA THR A 176 -7.15 -21.90 0.04
C THR A 176 -8.54 -22.22 0.59
N LEU A 177 -9.22 -21.23 1.17
CA LEU A 177 -10.59 -21.35 1.68
C LEU A 177 -11.64 -20.94 0.65
N THR A 178 -11.28 -20.98 -0.64
CA THR A 178 -12.19 -20.65 -1.74
C THR A 178 -13.35 -21.66 -1.79
N PRO A 179 -14.61 -21.22 -1.59
CA PRO A 179 -15.75 -22.14 -1.47
C PRO A 179 -16.23 -22.71 -2.81
N ARG A 180 -15.92 -22.04 -3.94
CA ARG A 180 -16.28 -22.41 -5.31
C ARG A 180 -15.40 -21.64 -6.31
N GLU A 181 -15.14 -22.22 -7.49
CA GLU A 181 -14.44 -21.52 -8.59
C GLU A 181 -15.11 -20.18 -8.94
N GLY A 182 -14.29 -19.17 -9.24
CA GLY A 182 -14.75 -17.81 -9.54
C GLY A 182 -14.91 -16.89 -8.31
N PHE A 183 -14.81 -17.43 -7.09
CA PHE A 183 -14.75 -16.66 -5.86
C PHE A 183 -13.30 -16.49 -5.40
N LYS A 184 -12.99 -15.35 -4.79
CA LYS A 184 -11.74 -15.18 -4.05
C LYS A 184 -11.95 -15.63 -2.60
N GLY A 185 -10.88 -16.02 -1.92
CA GLY A 185 -10.92 -16.43 -0.51
C GLY A 185 -11.52 -15.40 0.46
N PRO A 186 -11.81 -15.77 1.71
CA PRO A 186 -12.18 -14.81 2.75
C PRO A 186 -11.05 -13.80 2.99
N ALA A 187 -11.43 -12.56 3.28
CA ALA A 187 -10.49 -11.47 3.51
C ALA A 187 -10.12 -11.38 4.99
N TYR A 188 -8.86 -11.06 5.29
CA TYR A 188 -8.38 -10.75 6.63
C TYR A 188 -7.37 -9.63 6.59
N TYR A 189 -7.14 -9.00 7.74
CA TYR A 189 -6.19 -7.92 7.84
C TYR A 189 -4.76 -8.46 7.93
N ASP A 190 -3.84 -7.83 7.20
CA ASP A 190 -2.44 -8.20 7.07
C ASP A 190 -1.61 -6.92 7.00
N ASP A 191 -1.05 -6.52 8.12
CA ASP A 191 -0.15 -5.37 8.21
C ASP A 191 1.22 -5.75 7.65
N LYS A 192 1.50 -5.28 6.43
CA LYS A 192 2.78 -5.53 5.75
C LYS A 192 3.88 -4.54 6.16
N MET A 193 3.54 -3.50 6.92
CA MET A 193 4.50 -2.49 7.38
C MET A 193 5.13 -2.89 8.71
N LEU A 194 4.37 -3.59 9.58
CA LEU A 194 4.89 -4.13 10.82
C LEU A 194 5.48 -5.54 10.62
N SER A 195 6.81 -5.64 10.59
CA SER A 195 7.47 -6.95 10.51
C SER A 195 7.16 -7.82 11.73
N SER A 196 7.16 -9.15 11.56
CA SER A 196 6.91 -10.07 12.68
C SER A 196 7.99 -10.00 13.77
N HIS A 197 9.22 -9.65 13.42
CA HIS A 197 10.29 -9.42 14.40
C HIS A 197 9.99 -8.19 15.26
N GLN A 198 9.63 -7.08 14.62
CA GLN A 198 9.21 -5.85 15.32
C GLN A 198 7.98 -6.10 16.19
N ALA A 199 6.96 -6.80 15.67
CA ALA A 199 5.78 -7.20 16.43
C ALA A 199 6.13 -8.03 17.68
N GLN A 200 7.06 -8.98 17.56
CA GLN A 200 7.53 -9.77 18.69
C GLN A 200 8.23 -8.88 19.74
N THR A 201 9.08 -7.96 19.30
CA THR A 201 9.74 -7.00 20.19
C THR A 201 8.74 -6.10 20.89
N ASP A 202 7.74 -5.56 20.19
CA ASP A 202 6.71 -4.70 20.79
C ASP A 202 5.88 -5.47 21.84
N VAL A 203 5.57 -6.74 21.57
CA VAL A 203 4.89 -7.62 22.53
C VAL A 203 5.72 -7.82 23.79
N GLU A 204 6.98 -8.25 23.65
CA GLU A 204 7.87 -8.52 24.76
C GLU A 204 8.17 -7.27 25.60
N MET A 205 8.44 -6.14 24.94
CA MET A 205 8.77 -4.89 25.60
C MET A 205 7.59 -4.32 26.36
N PHE A 206 6.37 -4.42 25.82
CA PHE A 206 5.18 -3.95 26.53
C PHE A 206 4.82 -4.85 27.71
N GLU A 207 5.05 -6.16 27.63
CA GLU A 207 4.85 -7.06 28.78
C GLU A 207 5.81 -6.76 29.93
N LYS A 208 7.09 -6.51 29.60
CA LYS A 208 8.08 -6.02 30.58
C LYS A 208 7.67 -4.67 31.17
N LEU A 209 7.29 -3.72 30.32
CA LEU A 209 6.79 -2.40 30.73
C LEU A 209 5.59 -2.53 31.68
N SER A 210 4.63 -3.38 31.35
CA SER A 210 3.43 -3.65 32.15
C SER A 210 3.79 -4.25 33.51
N ALA A 211 4.73 -5.20 33.55
CA ALA A 211 5.21 -5.78 34.80
C ALA A 211 5.87 -4.72 35.70
N PHE A 212 6.70 -3.85 35.14
CA PHE A 212 7.32 -2.75 35.89
C PHE A 212 6.28 -1.76 36.43
N MET A 213 5.31 -1.34 35.61
CA MET A 213 4.22 -0.46 36.03
C MET A 213 3.35 -1.07 37.14
N LEU A 214 3.20 -2.40 37.19
CA LEU A 214 2.51 -3.08 38.28
C LEU A 214 3.34 -3.15 39.57
N SER A 215 4.67 -3.26 39.43
CA SER A 215 5.60 -3.39 40.57
C SER A 215 5.93 -2.06 41.25
N ASP A 216 5.91 -0.95 40.52
CA ASP A 216 6.25 0.38 41.01
C ASP A 216 5.17 1.40 40.62
N LYS A 217 4.51 1.97 41.65
CA LYS A 217 3.39 2.90 41.51
C LYS A 217 3.81 4.27 40.95
N ASP A 218 5.07 4.66 41.11
CA ASP A 218 5.60 5.94 40.63
C ASP A 218 6.21 5.80 39.23
N PHE A 219 6.52 4.58 38.78
CA PHE A 219 7.11 4.30 37.48
C PHE A 219 6.27 4.78 36.31
N ALA A 220 4.94 4.56 36.36
CA ALA A 220 4.03 5.00 35.30
C ALA A 220 4.03 6.54 35.13
N LYS A 221 4.19 7.28 36.23
CA LYS A 221 4.30 8.74 36.20
C LYS A 221 5.67 9.18 35.63
N ASN A 222 6.74 8.52 36.06
CA ASN A 222 8.10 8.83 35.63
C ASN A 222 8.33 8.55 34.14
N ILE A 223 7.73 7.48 33.59
CA ILE A 223 7.87 7.13 32.18
C ILE A 223 7.04 8.06 31.27
N ALA A 224 5.89 8.54 31.74
CA ALA A 224 5.14 9.55 31.01
C ALA A 224 5.91 10.89 30.96
N LEU A 225 6.59 11.25 32.06
CA LEU A 225 7.43 12.46 32.13
C LEU A 225 8.68 12.39 31.24
N SER A 226 9.18 11.19 30.90
CA SER A 226 10.28 11.01 29.94
C SER A 226 9.83 11.07 28.47
N GLY A 227 8.54 11.32 28.21
CA GLY A 227 7.98 11.45 26.86
C GLY A 227 7.53 10.13 26.23
N VAL A 228 7.49 9.03 26.99
CA VAL A 228 6.96 7.75 26.49
C VAL A 228 5.44 7.78 26.52
N ASP A 229 4.83 7.60 25.35
CA ASP A 229 3.39 7.42 25.22
C ASP A 229 3.00 5.95 25.49
N VAL A 230 2.59 5.68 26.73
CA VAL A 230 2.16 4.35 27.17
C VAL A 230 0.93 3.85 26.41
N LYS A 231 0.00 4.74 26.02
CA LYS A 231 -1.19 4.34 25.26
C LYS A 231 -0.84 3.93 23.85
N LYS A 232 0.09 4.65 23.21
CA LYS A 232 0.64 4.21 21.92
C LYS A 232 1.34 2.86 22.04
N LYS A 233 2.13 2.64 23.11
CA LYS A 233 2.79 1.34 23.34
C LYS A 233 1.82 0.19 23.60
N GLU A 234 0.69 0.47 24.25
CA GLU A 234 -0.39 -0.50 24.39
C GLU A 234 -1.05 -0.83 23.02
N TYR A 235 -1.23 0.17 22.16
CA TYR A 235 -1.73 -0.06 20.82
C TYR A 235 -0.74 -0.87 19.96
N ASP A 236 0.56 -0.55 20.04
CA ASP A 236 1.64 -1.30 19.38
C ASP A 236 1.64 -2.76 19.87
N TYR A 237 1.43 -3.00 21.17
CA TYR A 237 1.30 -4.34 21.75
C TYR A 237 0.14 -5.14 21.12
N PHE A 238 -1.05 -4.55 21.05
CA PHE A 238 -2.21 -5.22 20.45
C PHE A 238 -1.99 -5.49 18.97
N SER A 239 -1.41 -4.54 18.23
CA SER A 239 -1.06 -4.69 16.82
C SER A 239 -0.03 -5.80 16.62
N GLY A 240 0.97 -5.88 17.49
CA GLY A 240 1.98 -6.93 17.50
C GLY A 240 1.38 -8.33 17.70
N LEU A 241 0.49 -8.50 18.70
CA LEU A 241 -0.23 -9.77 18.91
C LEU A 241 -1.03 -10.18 17.66
N TYR A 242 -1.68 -9.22 17.01
CA TYR A 242 -2.44 -9.50 15.79
C TYR A 242 -1.52 -9.95 14.64
N VAL A 243 -0.40 -9.25 14.41
CA VAL A 243 0.56 -9.60 13.34
C VAL A 243 1.18 -10.98 13.57
N LEU A 244 1.52 -11.33 14.81
CA LEU A 244 2.02 -12.66 15.15
C LEU A 244 0.97 -13.75 14.86
N ALA A 245 -0.31 -13.49 15.19
CA ALA A 245 -1.40 -14.39 14.85
C ALA A 245 -1.55 -14.59 13.33
N VAL A 246 -1.45 -13.51 12.55
CA VAL A 246 -1.54 -13.57 11.07
C VAL A 246 -0.38 -14.37 10.48
N LYS A 247 0.85 -14.17 10.98
CA LYS A 247 2.01 -14.97 10.56
C LYS A 247 1.75 -16.46 10.78
N ASP A 248 1.33 -16.84 11.98
CA ASP A 248 1.08 -18.24 12.31
C ASP A 248 -0.07 -18.83 11.50
N PHE A 249 -1.12 -18.03 11.24
CA PHE A 249 -2.20 -18.42 10.35
C PHE A 249 -1.71 -18.72 8.92
N LYS A 250 -0.90 -17.82 8.33
CA LYS A 250 -0.32 -18.00 6.98
C LYS A 250 0.58 -19.24 6.88
N GLU A 251 1.24 -19.61 7.97
CA GLU A 251 2.08 -20.81 8.08
C GLU A 251 1.28 -22.07 8.46
N SER A 252 -0.07 -22.00 8.47
CA SER A 252 -0.97 -23.08 8.89
C SER A 252 -0.76 -23.58 10.33
N ARG A 253 -0.11 -22.78 11.19
CA ARG A 253 0.09 -23.06 12.62
C ARG A 253 -1.11 -22.56 13.43
N TYR A 254 -2.27 -23.13 13.17
CA TYR A 254 -3.57 -22.65 13.67
C TYR A 254 -3.69 -22.60 15.20
N ASP A 255 -3.09 -23.56 15.91
CA ASP A 255 -3.14 -23.57 17.38
C ASP A 255 -2.35 -22.39 17.99
N ALA A 256 -1.18 -22.08 17.41
CA ALA A 256 -0.36 -20.94 17.82
C ALA A 256 -1.05 -19.61 17.48
N ALA A 257 -1.62 -19.50 16.27
CA ALA A 257 -2.42 -18.35 15.86
C ALA A 257 -3.61 -18.12 16.82
N THR A 258 -4.30 -19.20 17.23
CA THR A 258 -5.41 -19.13 18.19
C THR A 258 -4.94 -18.57 19.53
N GLY A 259 -3.78 -19.01 20.03
CA GLY A 259 -3.20 -18.51 21.28
C GLY A 259 -3.00 -17.00 21.30
N PHE A 260 -2.43 -16.44 20.22
CA PHE A 260 -2.25 -14.99 20.09
C PHE A 260 -3.58 -14.23 19.99
N VAL A 261 -4.54 -14.74 19.21
CA VAL A 261 -5.86 -14.10 19.06
C VAL A 261 -6.64 -14.11 20.36
N ASP A 262 -6.64 -15.23 21.10
CA ASP A 262 -7.33 -15.31 22.39
C ASP A 262 -6.68 -14.41 23.44
N LEU A 263 -5.34 -14.31 23.46
CA LEU A 263 -4.63 -13.36 24.32
C LEU A 263 -5.00 -11.91 24.01
N LEU A 264 -5.02 -11.55 22.72
CA LEU A 264 -5.42 -10.22 22.24
C LEU A 264 -6.85 -9.90 22.67
N LEU A 265 -7.82 -10.76 22.36
CA LEU A 265 -9.23 -10.54 22.69
C LEU A 265 -9.47 -10.47 24.21
N LYS A 266 -8.69 -11.21 25.01
CA LYS A 266 -8.76 -11.17 26.48
C LYS A 266 -8.24 -9.85 27.06
N LYS A 267 -7.20 -9.27 26.46
CA LYS A 267 -6.57 -8.04 26.97
C LYS A 267 -7.16 -6.76 26.41
N LEU A 268 -7.82 -6.81 25.26
CA LEU A 268 -8.49 -5.66 24.67
C LEU A 268 -9.57 -5.10 25.62
N PRO A 269 -9.65 -3.78 25.82
CA PRO A 269 -10.73 -3.17 26.58
C PRO A 269 -12.11 -3.52 26.03
N GLU A 270 -13.09 -3.73 26.91
CA GLU A 270 -14.46 -4.01 26.48
C GLU A 270 -15.11 -2.82 25.77
N LYS A 271 -14.76 -1.60 26.19
CA LYS A 271 -15.31 -0.33 25.71
C LYS A 271 -14.18 0.58 25.20
N GLY A 272 -14.44 1.28 24.09
CA GLY A 272 -13.53 2.30 23.54
C GLY A 272 -13.44 2.22 22.01
N VAL A 273 -13.66 3.35 21.35
CA VAL A 273 -13.67 3.46 19.88
C VAL A 273 -12.28 3.19 19.28
N LEU A 274 -11.23 3.49 20.03
CA LEU A 274 -9.83 3.39 19.59
C LEU A 274 -9.42 1.99 19.12
N TYR A 275 -10.02 0.93 19.68
CA TYR A 275 -9.62 -0.46 19.41
C TYR A 275 -10.65 -1.24 18.58
N GLU A 276 -11.67 -0.56 18.03
CA GLU A 276 -12.73 -1.25 17.28
C GLU A 276 -12.18 -1.97 16.05
N ASN A 277 -11.25 -1.35 15.32
CA ASN A 277 -10.58 -1.94 14.17
C ASN A 277 -9.92 -3.28 14.51
N ILE A 278 -9.05 -3.27 15.53
CA ILE A 278 -8.28 -4.46 15.90
C ILE A 278 -9.17 -5.55 16.50
N LYS A 279 -10.23 -5.17 17.22
CA LYS A 279 -11.20 -6.11 17.79
C LYS A 279 -12.03 -6.79 16.70
N ILE A 280 -12.49 -6.05 15.69
CA ILE A 280 -13.18 -6.61 14.51
C ILE A 280 -12.23 -7.56 13.75
N SER A 281 -11.00 -7.12 13.48
CA SER A 281 -10.00 -7.91 12.78
C SER A 281 -9.62 -9.19 13.53
N ALA A 282 -9.49 -9.15 14.86
CA ALA A 282 -9.17 -10.30 15.70
C ALA A 282 -10.30 -11.35 15.68
N HIS A 283 -11.56 -10.94 15.83
CA HIS A 283 -12.69 -11.86 15.70
C HIS A 283 -12.83 -12.44 14.29
N ASN A 284 -12.54 -11.64 13.25
CA ASN A 284 -12.50 -12.13 11.87
C ASN A 284 -11.42 -13.20 11.69
N LEU A 285 -10.17 -12.92 12.09
CA LEU A 285 -9.07 -13.89 11.98
C LEU A 285 -9.37 -15.19 12.74
N ARG A 286 -9.95 -15.08 13.95
CA ARG A 286 -10.43 -16.24 14.72
C ARG A 286 -11.39 -17.10 13.91
N ALA A 287 -12.33 -16.47 13.20
CA ALA A 287 -13.27 -17.20 12.38
C ALA A 287 -12.61 -17.93 11.22
N LEU A 288 -11.64 -17.29 10.57
CA LEU A 288 -10.89 -17.91 9.46
C LEU A 288 -10.06 -19.09 9.95
N ILE A 289 -9.43 -18.99 11.13
CA ILE A 289 -8.74 -20.13 11.76
C ILE A 289 -9.70 -21.31 11.95
N PHE A 290 -10.88 -21.08 12.54
CA PHE A 290 -11.88 -22.14 12.70
C PHE A 290 -12.38 -22.69 11.36
N TRP A 291 -12.53 -21.83 10.35
CA TRP A 291 -12.93 -22.26 9.02
C TRP A 291 -11.86 -23.17 8.40
N ALA A 292 -10.58 -22.78 8.44
CA ALA A 292 -9.47 -23.59 7.96
C ALA A 292 -9.37 -24.95 8.65
N GLN A 293 -9.73 -25.01 9.94
CA GLN A 293 -9.82 -26.26 10.71
C GLN A 293 -11.11 -27.07 10.46
N GLY A 294 -11.97 -26.66 9.51
CA GLY A 294 -13.24 -27.33 9.18
C GLY A 294 -14.38 -27.05 10.16
N GLN A 295 -14.18 -26.23 11.19
CA GLN A 295 -15.16 -25.91 12.23
C GLN A 295 -16.12 -24.81 11.79
N LYS A 296 -16.85 -25.04 10.69
CA LYS A 296 -17.69 -24.03 10.02
C LYS A 296 -18.72 -23.35 10.92
N ARG A 297 -19.32 -24.06 11.90
CA ARG A 297 -20.31 -23.49 12.82
C ARG A 297 -19.66 -22.49 13.79
N VAL A 298 -18.50 -22.85 14.33
CA VAL A 298 -17.74 -21.99 15.25
C VAL A 298 -17.19 -20.76 14.52
N ALA A 299 -16.76 -20.93 13.25
CA ALA A 299 -16.36 -19.84 12.39
C ALA A 299 -17.48 -18.81 12.19
N GLU A 300 -18.72 -19.26 11.96
CA GLU A 300 -19.87 -18.37 11.82
C GLU A 300 -20.16 -17.57 13.10
N ASP A 301 -20.10 -18.22 14.26
CA ASP A 301 -20.31 -17.55 15.55
C ASP A 301 -19.23 -16.48 15.80
N ALA A 302 -17.98 -16.75 15.41
CA ALA A 302 -16.90 -15.78 15.48
C ALA A 302 -17.09 -14.60 14.50
N LEU A 303 -17.56 -14.83 13.27
CA LEU A 303 -17.91 -13.75 12.33
C LEU A 303 -19.07 -12.90 12.84
N LYS A 304 -20.10 -13.52 13.44
CA LYS A 304 -21.20 -12.79 14.08
C LYS A 304 -20.68 -11.92 15.21
N LYS A 305 -19.78 -12.43 16.05
CA LYS A 305 -19.13 -11.63 17.10
C LYS A 305 -18.39 -10.43 16.50
N ALA A 306 -17.61 -10.62 15.43
CA ALA A 306 -16.95 -9.51 14.72
C ALA A 306 -17.95 -8.46 14.23
N PHE A 307 -19.08 -8.90 13.67
CA PHE A 307 -20.16 -8.02 13.18
C PHE A 307 -20.81 -7.19 14.29
N TYR A 308 -21.02 -7.81 15.46
CA TYR A 308 -21.66 -7.15 16.60
C TYR A 308 -20.74 -6.26 17.44
N VAL A 309 -19.41 -6.25 17.20
CA VAL A 309 -18.50 -5.29 17.84
C VAL A 309 -18.95 -3.85 17.57
N ASN A 310 -19.14 -3.51 16.30
CA ASN A 310 -19.75 -2.27 15.87
C ASN A 310 -20.36 -2.49 14.48
N ARG A 311 -21.69 -2.66 14.44
CA ARG A 311 -22.42 -2.93 13.19
C ARG A 311 -22.23 -1.84 12.16
N LYS A 312 -22.09 -0.57 12.57
CA LYS A 312 -21.96 0.56 11.64
C LYS A 312 -20.54 0.74 11.11
N HIS A 313 -19.58 -0.05 11.60
CA HIS A 313 -18.17 0.12 11.26
C HIS A 313 -17.91 -0.20 9.77
N PRO A 314 -17.12 0.60 9.03
CA PRO A 314 -16.87 0.35 7.61
C PRO A 314 -16.28 -1.03 7.28
N LEU A 315 -15.49 -1.61 8.19
CA LEU A 315 -14.92 -2.95 8.04
C LEU A 315 -15.97 -4.07 7.98
N GLN A 316 -17.21 -3.82 8.42
CA GLN A 316 -18.25 -4.85 8.44
C GLN A 316 -18.62 -5.38 7.06
N ARG A 317 -18.31 -4.63 5.98
CA ARG A 317 -18.44 -5.14 4.61
C ARG A 317 -17.64 -6.42 4.36
N TYR A 318 -16.45 -6.58 4.95
CA TYR A 318 -15.66 -7.81 4.78
C TYR A 318 -16.18 -8.94 5.66
N ILE A 319 -16.65 -8.59 6.86
CA ILE A 319 -17.26 -9.58 7.75
C ILE A 319 -18.51 -10.16 7.09
N LEU A 320 -19.39 -9.30 6.55
CA LEU A 320 -20.56 -9.71 5.80
C LEU A 320 -20.20 -10.52 4.54
N ARG A 321 -19.16 -10.10 3.78
CA ARG A 321 -18.65 -10.90 2.67
C ARG A 321 -18.17 -12.28 3.13
N ASN A 322 -17.37 -12.36 4.19
CA ASN A 322 -16.84 -13.62 4.71
C ASN A 322 -17.96 -14.53 5.22
N ILE A 323 -19.01 -13.99 5.85
CA ILE A 323 -20.22 -14.74 6.18
C ILE A 323 -20.88 -15.26 4.89
N GLY A 324 -21.03 -14.43 3.87
CA GLY A 324 -21.58 -14.83 2.58
C GLY A 324 -20.79 -15.99 1.94
N LEU A 325 -19.46 -15.90 1.89
CA LEU A 325 -18.61 -16.98 1.39
C LEU A 325 -18.73 -18.27 2.23
N LEU A 326 -18.87 -18.14 3.55
CA LEU A 326 -19.11 -19.30 4.42
C LEU A 326 -20.44 -19.98 4.07
N MET A 327 -21.48 -19.21 3.74
CA MET A 327 -22.77 -19.74 3.26
C MET A 327 -22.65 -20.41 1.89
N VAL A 328 -21.87 -19.84 0.95
CA VAL A 328 -21.53 -20.50 -0.32
C VAL A 328 -20.87 -21.86 -0.06
N SER A 329 -19.94 -21.94 0.90
CA SER A 329 -19.28 -23.21 1.28
C SER A 329 -20.23 -24.28 1.84
N ARG A 330 -21.46 -23.88 2.20
CA ARG A 330 -22.54 -24.75 2.70
C ARG A 330 -23.65 -24.93 1.66
N ARG A 331 -23.47 -24.43 0.44
CA ARG A 331 -24.46 -24.42 -0.65
C ARG A 331 -25.74 -23.63 -0.32
N ASP A 332 -25.63 -22.64 0.56
CA ASP A 332 -26.71 -21.71 0.88
C ASP A 332 -26.52 -20.40 0.10
N ASP A 333 -26.80 -20.47 -1.20
CA ASP A 333 -26.64 -19.34 -2.12
C ASP A 333 -27.59 -18.18 -1.80
N VAL A 334 -28.77 -18.48 -1.25
CA VAL A 334 -29.80 -17.48 -0.92
C VAL A 334 -29.31 -16.59 0.22
N THR A 335 -28.84 -17.19 1.32
CA THR A 335 -28.27 -16.42 2.42
C THR A 335 -26.97 -15.74 1.99
N ALA A 336 -26.14 -16.38 1.16
CA ALA A 336 -24.93 -15.76 0.62
C ALA A 336 -25.23 -14.46 -0.16
N GLN A 337 -26.20 -14.48 -1.08
CA GLN A 337 -26.64 -13.29 -1.82
C GLN A 337 -27.12 -12.18 -0.87
N GLN A 338 -27.88 -12.52 0.17
CA GLN A 338 -28.34 -11.53 1.14
C GLN A 338 -27.15 -10.89 1.87
N MET A 339 -26.17 -11.68 2.29
CA MET A 339 -24.97 -11.16 2.94
C MET A 339 -24.14 -10.27 2.02
N PHE A 340 -24.00 -10.63 0.73
CA PHE A 340 -23.34 -9.79 -0.26
C PHE A 340 -24.08 -8.48 -0.50
N LYS A 341 -25.41 -8.51 -0.59
CA LYS A 341 -26.24 -7.29 -0.69
C LYS A 341 -26.08 -6.39 0.53
N LEU A 342 -26.03 -6.97 1.73
CA LEU A 342 -25.73 -6.23 2.95
C LEU A 342 -24.31 -5.66 2.95
N ALA A 343 -23.31 -6.40 2.47
CA ALA A 343 -21.95 -5.89 2.35
C ALA A 343 -21.86 -4.69 1.39
N LEU A 344 -22.63 -4.72 0.29
CA LEU A 344 -22.71 -3.63 -0.69
C LEU A 344 -23.33 -2.35 -0.12
N SER A 345 -24.21 -2.43 0.88
CA SER A 345 -24.79 -1.23 1.51
C SER A 345 -23.76 -0.41 2.29
N TYR A 346 -22.63 -0.99 2.69
CA TYR A 346 -21.50 -0.28 3.32
C TYR A 346 -20.58 0.39 2.30
N LYS A 347 -20.58 -0.05 1.04
CA LYS A 347 -19.79 0.54 -0.06
C LYS A 347 -20.38 0.11 -1.41
N SER A 348 -21.11 1.02 -2.05
CA SER A 348 -21.76 0.80 -3.35
C SER A 348 -20.80 0.46 -4.50
N GLY A 349 -19.49 0.68 -4.32
CA GLY A 349 -18.43 0.33 -5.28
C GLY A 349 -17.54 -0.85 -4.88
N TYR A 350 -18.00 -1.78 -4.05
CA TYR A 350 -17.21 -2.99 -3.72
C TYR A 350 -17.25 -4.00 -4.88
N THR A 351 -16.45 -3.73 -5.92
CA THR A 351 -16.44 -4.46 -7.20
C THR A 351 -16.32 -5.98 -7.07
N GLN A 352 -15.56 -6.46 -6.09
CA GLN A 352 -15.42 -7.90 -5.83
C GLN A 352 -16.73 -8.55 -5.38
N VAL A 353 -17.44 -7.94 -4.42
CA VAL A 353 -18.75 -8.45 -3.97
C VAL A 353 -19.80 -8.32 -5.06
N VAL A 354 -19.72 -7.29 -5.92
CA VAL A 354 -20.58 -7.20 -7.10
C VAL A 354 -20.37 -8.40 -8.03
N LYS A 355 -19.11 -8.73 -8.38
CA LYS A 355 -18.79 -9.91 -9.20
C LYS A 355 -19.28 -11.20 -8.56
N GLU A 356 -19.04 -11.38 -7.26
CA GLU A 356 -19.44 -12.57 -6.52
C GLU A 356 -20.97 -12.70 -6.39
N ALA A 357 -21.67 -11.59 -6.22
CA ALA A 357 -23.13 -11.56 -6.24
C ALA A 357 -23.70 -11.90 -7.62
N LEU A 358 -23.07 -11.44 -8.71
CA LEU A 358 -23.47 -11.80 -10.08
C LEU A 358 -23.32 -13.30 -10.34
N ILE A 359 -22.21 -13.92 -9.89
CA ILE A 359 -22.00 -15.37 -10.01
C ILE A 359 -23.14 -16.16 -9.33
N LEU A 360 -23.68 -15.66 -8.22
CA LEU A 360 -24.81 -16.30 -7.54
C LEU A 360 -26.16 -16.00 -8.21
N GLY A 361 -26.28 -14.89 -8.94
CA GLY A 361 -27.50 -14.40 -9.58
C GLY A 361 -27.75 -14.95 -11.00
N GLU A 362 -26.75 -15.57 -11.64
CA GLU A 362 -26.89 -16.33 -12.88
C GLU A 362 -27.60 -17.68 -12.64
N LYS A 363 -28.92 -17.65 -12.40
CA LYS A 363 -29.78 -18.84 -12.47
C LYS A 363 -30.77 -18.76 -13.61
#